data_AF-A0A8J7BIJ8-F1
#
_entry.id   AF-A0A8J7BIJ8-F1
#
_cell.length_a   1.000
_cell.length_b   1.000
_cell.length_c   1.000
_cell.angle_alpha   90.00
_cell.angle_beta   90.00
_cell.angle_gamma   90.00
#
_symmetry.space_group_name_H-M   'P 1'
#
loop_
_entity.id
_entity.type
_entity.pdbx_description
1 polymer ?
#
loop_
_entity_poly.entity_id
_entity_poly.type
_entity_poly.pdbx_seq_one_letter_code
_entity_poly.pdbx_strand_id
1 'polypeptide(L)'
;MGTYPPTHPPAYPSTHPHPATKLFMLSKDNLGHNLQGDVMELQMIRDRIATIRSKREALIQLLEQPDLGTLRIDVNQAIEEMDDLLEEFDRTFPVG
;
A
#
# COMPACT_ATOMS: atom_id res chain seq x y z
N MET A 1 -58.27 38.53 41.33
CA MET A 1 -58.27 37.40 40.37
C MET A 1 -56.96 37.47 39.60
N GLY A 2 -55.92 36.78 40.06
CA GLY A 2 -54.61 36.76 39.42
C GLY A 2 -54.28 35.32 39.02
N THR A 3 -54.12 35.07 37.73
CA THR A 3 -53.77 33.74 37.20
C THR A 3 -52.25 33.58 37.19
N TYR A 4 -51.73 32.56 37.87
CA TYR A 4 -50.32 32.20 37.82
C TYR A 4 -49.97 31.59 36.44
N PRO A 5 -48.79 31.86 35.87
CA PRO A 5 -48.33 31.19 34.65
C PRO A 5 -47.85 29.75 34.94
N PRO A 6 -47.85 28.86 33.94
CA PRO A 6 -47.49 27.46 34.12
C PRO A 6 -45.98 27.30 34.37
N THR A 7 -45.63 26.57 35.43
CA THR A 7 -44.24 26.17 35.71
C THR A 7 -43.85 24.96 34.89
N HIS A 8 -43.23 25.19 33.73
CA HIS A 8 -42.34 24.18 33.13
C HIS A 8 -41.07 24.89 32.66
N PRO A 9 -39.88 24.46 33.12
CA PRO A 9 -38.62 25.00 32.62
C PRO A 9 -38.42 24.58 31.14
N PRO A 10 -37.77 25.41 30.31
CA PRO A 10 -37.38 24.99 28.97
C PRO A 10 -36.37 23.85 29.09
N ALA A 11 -36.59 22.76 28.35
CA ALA A 11 -35.58 21.73 28.17
C ALA A 11 -34.41 22.34 27.40
N TYR A 12 -33.34 22.71 28.10
CA TYR A 12 -32.11 23.13 27.46
C TYR A 12 -31.50 21.92 26.72
N PRO A 13 -31.17 22.02 25.41
CA PRO A 13 -30.41 20.98 24.75
C PRO A 13 -29.01 20.95 25.38
N SER A 14 -28.71 19.87 26.12
CA SER A 14 -27.41 19.64 26.75
C SER A 14 -26.32 19.67 25.69
N THR A 15 -25.56 20.77 25.62
CA THR A 15 -24.53 21.00 24.60
C THR A 15 -23.16 20.45 25.02
N HIS A 16 -23.14 19.50 25.94
CA HIS A 16 -21.91 18.84 26.36
C HIS A 16 -21.83 17.43 25.75
N PRO A 17 -20.88 17.16 24.84
CA PRO A 17 -20.66 15.80 24.38
C PRO A 17 -20.27 14.93 25.58
N HIS A 18 -20.96 13.80 25.73
CA HIS A 18 -20.69 12.81 26.78
C HIS A 18 -19.20 12.40 26.72
N PRO A 19 -18.51 12.19 27.85
CA PRO A 19 -17.08 11.84 27.86
C PRO A 19 -16.74 10.61 27.00
N ALA A 20 -17.69 9.68 26.85
CA ALA A 20 -17.56 8.52 25.96
C ALA A 20 -17.47 8.91 24.47
N THR A 21 -18.13 9.99 24.04
CA THR A 21 -18.08 10.48 22.66
C THR A 21 -16.71 11.09 22.34
N LYS A 22 -16.06 11.72 23.32
CA LYS A 22 -14.70 12.25 23.18
C LYS A 22 -13.68 11.11 23.01
N LEU A 23 -13.85 10.01 23.75
CA LEU A 23 -13.03 8.81 23.62
C LEU A 23 -13.22 8.13 22.25
N PHE A 24 -14.46 8.10 21.73
CA PHE A 24 -14.76 7.57 20.41
C PHE A 24 -14.21 8.43 19.27
N MET A 25 -14.21 9.76 19.41
CA MET A 25 -13.58 10.65 18.42
C MET A 25 -12.05 10.57 18.44
N LEU A 26 -11.43 10.49 19.63
CA LEU A 26 -9.97 10.35 19.78
C LEU A 26 -9.42 8.99 19.32
N SER A 27 -10.29 7.98 19.13
CA SER A 27 -9.87 6.65 18.65
C SER A 27 -9.81 6.54 17.12
N LYS A 28 -10.39 7.49 16.36
CA LYS A 28 -10.36 7.46 14.89
C LYS A 28 -9.06 8.01 14.31
N ASP A 29 -8.39 8.89 15.05
CA ASP A 29 -7.20 9.60 14.56
C ASP A 29 -5.91 8.75 14.64
N ASN A 30 -5.96 7.58 15.30
CA ASN A 30 -4.76 6.74 15.52
C ASN A 30 -4.58 5.60 14.50
N LEU A 31 -5.56 5.33 13.63
CA LEU A 31 -5.46 4.24 12.63
C LEU A 31 -4.95 4.69 11.26
N GLY A 32 -4.86 6.01 11.00
CA GLY A 32 -4.61 6.55 9.66
C GLY A 32 -3.14 6.82 9.30
N HIS A 33 -2.20 6.76 10.25
CA HIS A 33 -0.84 7.27 10.02
C HIS A 33 0.19 6.24 9.53
N ASN A 34 -0.07 4.93 9.62
CA ASN A 34 0.86 3.90 9.12
C ASN A 34 0.55 3.40 7.70
N LEU A 35 -0.72 3.44 7.27
CA LEU A 35 -1.13 2.87 5.97
C LEU A 35 -0.48 3.58 4.77
N GLN A 36 -0.20 4.87 4.87
CA GLN A 36 0.39 5.64 3.78
C GLN A 36 1.86 5.27 3.51
N GLY A 37 2.60 4.88 4.56
CA GLY A 37 3.98 4.40 4.45
C GLY A 37 4.04 3.02 3.80
N ASP A 38 3.19 2.10 4.27
CA ASP A 38 3.11 0.73 3.76
C ASP A 38 2.71 0.70 2.27
N VAL A 39 1.78 1.56 1.84
CA VAL A 39 1.37 1.65 0.43
C VAL A 39 2.50 2.19 -0.45
N MET A 40 3.27 3.18 0.03
CA MET A 40 4.39 3.74 -0.74
C MET A 40 5.55 2.73 -0.85
N GLU A 41 5.83 1.98 0.22
CA GLU A 41 6.85 0.93 0.21
C GLU A 41 6.47 -0.22 -0.73
N LEU A 42 5.22 -0.67 -0.71
CA LEU A 42 4.71 -1.66 -1.67
C LEU A 42 4.83 -1.18 -3.11
N GLN A 43 4.55 0.10 -3.37
CA GLN A 43 4.71 0.67 -4.71
C GLN A 43 6.18 0.68 -5.14
N MET A 44 7.11 1.07 -4.27
CA MET A 44 8.55 1.04 -4.56
C MET A 44 9.04 -0.38 -4.90
N ILE A 45 8.57 -1.40 -4.17
CA ILE A 45 8.89 -2.80 -4.45
C ILE A 45 8.35 -3.19 -5.84
N ARG A 46 7.10 -2.86 -6.15
CA ARG A 46 6.50 -3.13 -7.48
C ARG A 46 7.26 -2.47 -8.61
N ASP A 47 7.63 -1.20 -8.46
CA ASP A 47 8.39 -0.46 -9.46
C ASP A 47 9.79 -1.06 -9.68
N ARG A 48 10.40 -1.57 -8.60
CA ARG A 48 11.69 -2.26 -8.68
C ARG A 48 11.58 -3.61 -9.38
N ILE A 49 10.51 -4.37 -9.14
CA ILE A 49 10.22 -5.60 -9.89
C ILE A 49 9.98 -5.30 -11.38
N ALA A 50 9.22 -4.25 -11.71
CA ALA A 50 9.03 -3.82 -13.09
C ALA A 50 10.38 -3.47 -13.76
N THR A 51 11.26 -2.79 -13.05
CA THR A 51 12.63 -2.49 -13.52
C THR A 51 13.44 -3.76 -13.78
N ILE A 52 13.33 -4.77 -12.91
CA ILE A 52 14.03 -6.06 -13.07
C ILE A 52 13.51 -6.79 -14.32
N ARG A 53 12.19 -6.83 -14.53
CA ARG A 53 11.57 -7.41 -15.73
C ARG A 53 12.05 -6.74 -17.02
N SER A 54 12.13 -5.41 -17.03
CA SER A 54 12.66 -4.66 -18.19
C SER A 54 14.14 -4.96 -18.45
N LYS A 55 14.97 -5.12 -17.41
CA LYS A 55 16.38 -5.52 -17.59
C LYS A 55 16.52 -6.93 -18.16
N ARG A 56 15.66 -7.86 -17.74
CA ARG A 56 15.60 -9.20 -18.32
C ARG A 56 15.31 -9.15 -19.83
N GLU A 57 14.33 -8.35 -20.23
CA GLU A 57 14.02 -8.15 -21.65
C GLU A 57 15.21 -7.57 -22.43
N ALA A 58 15.97 -6.65 -21.84
CA ALA A 58 17.19 -6.13 -22.46
C ALA A 58 18.26 -7.22 -22.65
N LEU A 59 18.39 -8.17 -21.70
CA LEU A 59 19.30 -9.31 -21.86
C LEU A 59 18.84 -10.27 -22.96
N ILE A 60 17.53 -10.47 -23.13
CA ILE A 60 16.97 -11.26 -24.23
C ILE A 60 17.31 -10.62 -25.58
N GLN A 61 17.11 -9.31 -25.71
CA GLN A 61 17.50 -8.56 -26.92
C GLN A 61 19.01 -8.64 -27.18
N LEU A 62 19.83 -8.62 -26.11
CA LEU A 62 21.27 -8.78 -26.23
C LEU A 62 21.63 -10.16 -26.80
N LEU A 63 20.92 -11.24 -26.43
CA LEU A 63 21.15 -12.58 -26.98
C LEU A 63 20.85 -12.72 -28.47
N GLU A 64 20.04 -11.82 -29.04
CA GLU A 64 19.77 -11.78 -30.47
C GLU A 64 20.99 -11.34 -31.29
N GLN A 65 21.97 -10.68 -30.65
CA GLN A 65 23.19 -10.24 -31.33
C GLN A 65 24.09 -11.45 -31.64
N PRO A 66 24.58 -11.59 -32.89
CA PRO A 66 25.32 -12.78 -33.31
C PRO A 66 26.73 -12.86 -32.71
N ASP A 67 27.31 -11.75 -32.26
CA ASP A 67 28.73 -11.56 -31.94
C ASP A 67 29.08 -11.56 -30.43
N LEU A 68 28.20 -12.08 -29.57
CA LEU A 68 28.46 -12.15 -28.12
C LEU A 68 29.61 -13.08 -27.71
N GLY A 69 29.98 -14.06 -28.55
CA GLY A 69 31.00 -15.05 -28.20
C GLY A 69 30.70 -15.76 -26.88
N THR A 70 31.67 -15.72 -25.95
CA THR A 70 31.55 -16.37 -24.62
C THR A 70 30.54 -15.69 -23.70
N LEU A 71 30.28 -14.39 -23.88
CA LEU A 71 29.33 -13.63 -23.07
C LEU A 71 27.90 -14.17 -23.21
N ARG A 72 27.59 -14.87 -24.30
CA ARG A 72 26.29 -15.52 -24.51
C ARG A 72 25.97 -16.52 -23.40
N ILE A 73 26.97 -17.23 -22.86
CA ILE A 73 26.76 -18.20 -21.78
C ILE A 73 26.36 -17.46 -20.50
N ASP A 74 27.13 -16.44 -20.13
CA ASP A 74 26.86 -15.63 -18.94
C ASP A 74 25.50 -14.92 -19.00
N VAL A 75 25.11 -14.42 -20.18
CA VAL A 75 23.81 -13.75 -20.38
C VAL A 75 22.65 -14.74 -20.31
N ASN A 76 22.78 -15.95 -20.86
CA ASN A 76 21.75 -16.98 -20.68
C ASN A 76 21.59 -17.36 -19.21
N GLN A 77 22.70 -17.58 -18.50
CA GLN A 77 22.66 -17.89 -17.06
C GLN A 77 21.99 -16.77 -16.26
N ALA A 78 22.33 -15.51 -16.54
CA ALA A 78 21.70 -14.38 -15.86
C ALA A 78 20.19 -14.30 -16.13
N ILE A 79 19.72 -14.62 -17.34
CA ILE A 79 18.28 -14.65 -17.64
C ILE A 79 17.59 -15.78 -16.87
N GLU A 80 18.18 -16.98 -16.84
CA GLU A 80 17.64 -18.12 -16.08
C GLU A 80 17.52 -17.79 -14.59
N GLU A 81 18.57 -17.22 -13.98
CA GLU A 81 18.53 -16.79 -12.58
C GLU A 81 17.49 -15.69 -12.34
N MET A 82 17.32 -14.76 -13.27
CA MET A 82 16.28 -13.73 -13.18
C MET A 82 14.87 -14.32 -13.31
N ASP A 83 14.68 -15.32 -14.17
CA ASP A 83 13.40 -16.02 -14.33
C ASP A 83 13.02 -16.78 -13.07
N ASP A 84 13.96 -17.54 -12.49
CA ASP A 84 13.74 -18.27 -11.24
C ASP A 84 13.35 -17.33 -10.09
N LEU A 85 14.06 -16.20 -9.94
CA LEU A 85 13.76 -15.20 -8.91
C LEU A 85 12.40 -14.51 -9.12
N LEU A 86 12.03 -14.23 -10.37
CA LEU A 86 10.73 -13.63 -10.69
C LEU A 86 9.59 -14.63 -10.45
N GLU A 87 9.78 -15.91 -10.79
CA GLU A 87 8.81 -16.96 -10.50
C GLU A 87 8.63 -17.12 -8.98
N GLU A 88 9.72 -17.19 -8.21
CA GLU A 88 9.65 -17.27 -6.75
C GLU A 88 8.93 -16.06 -6.15
N PHE A 89 9.19 -14.86 -6.66
CA PHE A 89 8.49 -13.65 -6.26
C PHE A 89 6.99 -13.74 -6.53
N ASP A 90 6.59 -14.10 -7.76
CA ASP A 90 5.18 -14.18 -8.15
C ASP A 90 4.43 -15.29 -7.36
N ARG A 91 5.12 -16.37 -6.97
CA ARG A 91 4.57 -17.42 -6.10
C ARG A 91 4.44 -17.00 -4.64
N THR A 92 5.38 -16.20 -4.14
CA THR A 92 5.37 -15.69 -2.75
C THR A 92 4.32 -14.59 -2.58
N PHE A 93 4.11 -13.79 -3.62
CA PHE A 93 3.17 -12.66 -3.62
C PHE A 93 2.12 -12.82 -4.73
N PRO A 94 1.23 -13.83 -4.63
CA PRO A 94 0.22 -14.05 -5.66
C PRO A 94 -0.70 -12.84 -5.76
N VAL A 95 -1.01 -12.44 -7.00
CA VAL A 95 -2.00 -11.41 -7.29
C VAL A 95 -3.37 -12.02 -6.95
N GLY A 96 -3.92 -11.65 -5.79
CA GLY A 96 -5.25 -12.09 -5.33
C GLY A 96 -6.39 -11.55 -6.20
#